data_AF-A0A969H3L0-F1
#
_entry.id   AF-A0A969H3L0-F1
#
_cell.length_a   1.000
_cell.length_b   1.000
_cell.length_c   1.000
_cell.angle_alpha   90.00
_cell.angle_beta   90.00
_cell.angle_gamma   90.00
#
_symmetry.space_group_name_H-M   'P 1'
#
loop_
_entity.id
_entity.type
_entity.pdbx_description
1 polymer ?
#
loop_
_entity_poly.entity_id
_entity_poly.type
_entity_poly.pdbx_seq_one_letter_code
_entity_poly.pdbx_strand_id
1 'polypeptide(L)'
;MHPRGDCVEVCPVDCIIPGPKEDPVWGVLFWIDPDTCIDCGACVPVCPPEAIFPEEDVPAEYEADTARNAAYFTEGPGYWDYDLEEQRRQR
;
A
#
# COMPACT_ATOMS: atom_id res chain seq x y z
N MET A 1 -7.98 -18.95 0.05
CA MET A 1 -7.03 -18.82 1.17
C MET A 1 -5.99 -17.72 0.90
N HIS A 2 -6.33 -16.66 0.16
CA HIS A 2 -5.47 -15.46 0.03
C HIS A 2 -6.06 -14.37 0.94
N PRO A 3 -5.41 -14.01 2.06
CA PRO A 3 -5.80 -12.86 2.83
C PRO A 3 -5.43 -11.57 2.05
N ARG A 4 -6.36 -10.63 2.00
CA ARG A 4 -6.20 -9.32 1.34
C ARG A 4 -5.12 -8.53 2.09
N GLY A 5 -3.85 -8.59 1.65
CA GLY A 5 -2.74 -7.87 2.30
C GLY A 5 -1.35 -8.51 2.23
N ASP A 6 -1.12 -9.58 1.46
CA ASP A 6 0.17 -10.29 1.40
C ASP A 6 1.39 -9.39 1.09
N CYS A 7 1.19 -8.34 0.29
CA CYS A 7 2.23 -7.34 0.01
C CYS A 7 2.73 -6.61 1.27
N VAL A 8 1.86 -6.40 2.25
CA VAL A 8 2.22 -5.75 3.52
C VAL A 8 3.09 -6.68 4.36
N GLU A 9 2.86 -7.99 4.30
CA GLU A 9 3.60 -8.97 5.11
C GLU A 9 5.04 -9.17 4.65
N VAL A 10 5.30 -8.98 3.36
CA VAL A 10 6.62 -9.16 2.77
C VAL A 10 7.43 -7.87 2.68
N CYS A 11 6.82 -6.71 2.98
CA CYS A 11 7.51 -5.44 2.94
C CYS A 11 8.51 -5.38 4.11
N PRO A 12 9.83 -5.25 3.86
CA PRO A 12 10.83 -5.28 4.93
C PRO A 12 10.88 -4.00 5.79
N VAL A 13 10.18 -2.96 5.37
CA VAL A 13 10.19 -1.62 5.98
C VAL A 13 8.77 -1.13 6.30
N ASP A 14 7.78 -2.03 6.23
CA ASP A 14 6.37 -1.75 6.55
C ASP A 14 5.80 -0.48 5.87
N CYS A 15 6.21 -0.21 4.62
CA CYS A 15 5.82 1.00 3.89
C CYS A 15 4.48 0.89 3.14
N ILE A 16 3.75 -0.22 3.27
CA ILE A 16 2.46 -0.44 2.58
C ILE A 16 1.33 -0.39 3.60
N ILE A 17 0.52 0.68 3.55
CA ILE A 17 -0.50 0.98 4.56
C ILE A 17 -1.89 0.96 3.91
N PRO A 18 -2.85 0.15 4.39
CA PRO A 18 -4.24 0.26 3.93
C PRO A 18 -4.85 1.57 4.40
N GLY A 19 -5.73 2.15 3.59
CA GLY A 19 -6.53 3.28 4.02
C GLY A 19 -7.49 2.92 5.18
N PRO A 20 -7.85 3.90 6.04
CA PRO A 20 -8.87 3.70 7.06
C PRO A 20 -10.22 3.34 6.43
N LYS A 21 -10.86 2.24 6.84
CA LYS A 21 -12.07 1.71 6.17
C LYS A 21 -13.23 2.71 6.15
N GLU A 22 -13.29 3.58 7.15
CA GLU A 22 -14.31 4.61 7.32
C GLU A 22 -14.02 5.88 6.50
N ASP A 23 -12.83 5.99 5.90
CA ASP A 23 -12.43 7.13 5.09
C ASP A 23 -13.01 7.01 3.65
N PRO A 24 -13.84 7.97 3.21
CA PRO A 24 -14.51 7.91 1.91
C PRO A 24 -13.59 8.17 0.72
N VAL A 25 -12.39 8.70 0.93
CA VAL A 25 -11.42 9.08 -0.12
C VAL A 25 -10.30 8.05 -0.21
N TRP A 26 -9.80 7.59 0.94
CA TRP A 26 -8.59 6.78 1.05
C TRP A 26 -8.84 5.32 1.43
N GLY A 27 -10.01 4.99 1.98
CA GLY A 27 -10.27 3.72 2.69
C GLY A 27 -10.37 2.44 1.86
N VAL A 28 -10.36 2.54 0.54
CA VAL A 28 -10.58 1.40 -0.36
C VAL A 28 -9.30 0.82 -0.96
N LEU A 29 -8.16 1.50 -0.78
CA LEU A 29 -6.87 1.14 -1.36
C LEU A 29 -5.79 0.94 -0.30
N PHE A 30 -4.67 0.37 -0.73
CA PHE A 30 -3.41 0.32 0.01
C PHE A 30 -2.45 1.32 -0.64
N TRP A 31 -1.66 1.97 0.20
CA TRP A 31 -0.80 3.09 -0.19
C TRP A 31 0.65 2.76 0.16
N ILE A 32 1.55 3.01 -0.78
CA ILE A 32 2.99 2.78 -0.62
C ILE A 32 3.64 4.11 -0.28
N ASP A 33 4.35 4.20 0.85
CA ASP A 33 5.13 5.38 1.19
C ASP A 33 6.43 5.41 0.36
N PRO A 34 6.58 6.33 -0.60
CA PRO A 34 7.78 6.42 -1.42
C PRO A 34 9.02 6.87 -0.63
N ASP A 35 8.85 7.61 0.47
CA ASP A 35 9.99 8.07 1.28
C ASP A 35 10.58 6.93 2.14
N THR A 36 9.77 5.92 2.46
CA THR A 36 10.17 4.74 3.23
C THR A 36 10.48 3.54 2.34
N CYS A 37 9.91 3.46 1.14
CA CYS A 37 10.19 2.39 0.19
C CYS A 37 11.70 2.33 -0.15
N ILE A 38 12.21 1.10 -0.29
CA ILE A 38 13.62 0.83 -0.61
C ILE A 38 13.79 0.06 -1.92
N ASP A 39 12.74 0.02 -2.75
CA ASP A 39 12.72 -0.58 -4.09
C ASP A 39 13.20 -2.04 -4.14
N CYS A 40 12.88 -2.82 -3.10
CA CYS A 40 13.32 -4.22 -3.01
C CYS A 40 12.53 -5.19 -3.89
N GLY A 41 11.35 -4.77 -4.39
CA GLY A 41 10.48 -5.56 -5.29
C GLY A 41 9.77 -6.77 -4.65
N ALA A 42 9.91 -7.00 -3.35
CA ALA A 42 9.34 -8.18 -2.68
C ALA A 42 7.81 -8.25 -2.73
N CYS A 43 7.13 -7.09 -2.75
CA CYS A 43 5.68 -6.97 -2.77
C CYS A 43 5.04 -7.28 -4.14
N VAL A 44 5.78 -7.06 -5.25
CA VAL A 44 5.29 -7.20 -6.63
C VAL A 44 4.73 -8.60 -6.92
N PRO A 45 5.44 -9.72 -6.64
CA PRO A 45 4.93 -11.05 -6.99
C PRO A 45 3.84 -11.59 -6.05
N VAL A 46 3.61 -10.97 -4.88
CA VAL A 46 2.66 -11.47 -3.87
C VAL A 46 1.35 -10.69 -3.83
N CYS A 47 1.34 -9.45 -4.29
CA CYS A 47 0.11 -8.70 -4.48
C CYS A 47 -0.72 -9.33 -5.62
N PRO A 48 -2.05 -9.11 -5.70
CA PRO A 48 -2.79 -9.45 -6.90
C PRO A 48 -2.09 -8.92 -8.16
N PRO A 49 -2.11 -9.67 -9.27
CA PRO A 49 -1.51 -9.22 -10.52
C PRO A 49 -2.00 -7.80 -10.86
N GLU A 50 -1.09 -6.99 -11.39
CA GLU A 50 -1.38 -5.61 -11.87
C GLU A 50 -1.74 -4.61 -10.75
N ALA A 51 -1.48 -4.93 -9.48
CA ALA A 51 -1.75 -4.01 -8.36
C ALA A 51 -0.54 -3.17 -7.91
N ILE A 52 0.70 -3.62 -8.14
CA ILE A 52 1.92 -2.92 -7.76
C ILE A 52 2.90 -2.96 -8.94
N PHE A 53 3.49 -1.81 -9.24
CA PHE A 53 4.51 -1.62 -10.27
C PHE A 53 5.71 -0.88 -9.66
N PRO A 54 6.95 -1.17 -10.08
CA PRO A 54 8.07 -0.24 -9.93
C PRO A 54 7.73 1.12 -10.53
N GLU A 55 8.26 2.21 -9.98
CA GLU A 55 7.92 3.57 -10.41
C GLU A 55 8.20 3.79 -11.90
N GLU A 56 9.31 3.24 -12.41
CA GLU A 56 9.67 3.31 -13.83
C GLU A 56 8.77 2.48 -14.77
N ASP A 57 8.00 1.54 -14.23
CA ASP A 57 7.19 0.57 -14.96
C ASP A 57 5.68 0.83 -14.84
N VAL A 58 5.28 1.93 -14.18
CA VAL A 58 3.87 2.31 -14.03
C VAL A 58 3.25 2.57 -15.41
N PRO A 59 2.18 1.84 -15.80
CA PRO A 59 1.47 2.10 -17.05
C PRO A 59 0.89 3.52 -17.09
N ALA A 60 0.82 4.12 -18.28
CA ALA A 60 0.34 5.49 -18.49
C ALA A 60 -1.07 5.76 -17.89
N GLU A 61 -1.92 4.74 -17.85
CA GLU A 61 -3.26 4.82 -17.25
C GLU A 61 -3.26 4.95 -15.72
N TYR A 62 -2.16 4.60 -15.05
CA TYR A 62 -1.97 4.65 -13.60
C TYR A 62 -0.91 5.68 -13.16
N GLU A 63 -0.34 6.48 -14.06
CA GLU A 63 0.69 7.49 -13.72
C GLU A 63 0.25 8.44 -12.60
N ALA A 64 -1.05 8.77 -12.54
CA ALA A 64 -1.61 9.62 -11.50
C ALA A 64 -1.57 8.97 -10.11
N ASP A 65 -1.55 7.64 -10.03
CA ASP A 65 -1.55 6.92 -8.75
C ASP A 65 -0.19 7.00 -8.05
N THR A 66 0.91 7.22 -8.77
CA THR A 66 2.23 7.48 -8.16
C THR A 66 2.17 8.68 -7.24
N ALA A 67 1.64 9.81 -7.73
CA ALA A 67 1.46 11.01 -6.92
C ALA A 67 0.44 10.79 -5.79
N ARG A 68 -0.59 9.98 -6.04
CA ARG A 68 -1.63 9.67 -5.05
C ARG A 68 -1.10 8.84 -3.88
N ASN A 69 -0.16 7.93 -4.13
CA ASN A 69 0.55 7.18 -3.09
C ASN A 69 1.30 8.13 -2.14
N ALA A 70 2.08 9.08 -2.68
CA ALA A 70 2.77 10.09 -1.87
C ALA A 70 1.78 11.02 -1.13
N ALA A 71 0.69 11.43 -1.80
CA ALA A 71 -0.32 12.32 -1.23
C ALA A 71 -1.00 11.70 0.00
N TYR A 72 -1.15 10.38 0.06
CA TYR A 72 -1.72 9.71 1.23
C TYR A 72 -0.91 9.98 2.52
N PHE A 73 0.41 10.08 2.43
CA PHE A 73 1.30 10.29 3.59
C PHE A 73 1.58 11.77 3.90
N THR A 74 1.38 12.66 2.93
CA THR A 74 1.65 14.10 3.07
C THR A 74 0.38 14.92 3.31
N GLU A 75 -0.74 14.52 2.71
CA GLU A 75 -2.03 15.22 2.75
C GLU A 75 -3.16 14.35 3.30
N GLY A 76 -3.02 13.02 3.21
CA GLY A 76 -4.00 12.05 3.67
C GLY A 76 -3.80 11.58 5.12
N PRO A 77 -4.42 10.44 5.48
CA PRO A 77 -4.34 9.86 6.82
C PRO A 77 -2.92 9.42 7.24
N GLY A 78 -2.04 9.14 6.27
CA GLY A 78 -0.71 8.61 6.51
C GLY A 78 -0.70 7.33 7.34
N TYR A 79 0.27 7.24 8.26
CA TYR A 79 0.34 6.17 9.26
C TYR A 79 -0.70 6.43 10.36
N TRP A 80 -1.94 5.95 10.17
CA TRP A 80 -2.98 5.96 11.19
C TRP A 80 -2.81 4.76 12.16
N ASP A 81 -3.74 4.56 13.10
CA ASP A 81 -3.76 3.46 14.08
C ASP A 81 -3.94 2.05 13.42
N TYR A 82 -3.23 1.81 12.33
CA TYR A 82 -3.17 0.56 11.62
C TYR A 82 -2.19 -0.39 12.32
N ASP A 83 -2.73 -1.27 13.15
CA ASP A 83 -2.00 -2.40 13.71
C ASP A 83 -2.24 -3.66 12.86
N LEU A 84 -1.19 -4.08 12.15
CA LEU A 84 -1.17 -5.31 11.34
C LEU A 84 -1.48 -6.57 12.17
N GLU A 85 -0.94 -6.65 13.38
CA GLU A 85 -1.14 -7.79 14.27
C GLU A 85 -2.58 -7.81 14.81
N GLU A 86 -3.16 -6.65 15.08
CA GLU A 86 -4.55 -6.54 15.53
C GLU A 86 -5.53 -6.95 14.42
N GLN A 87 -5.33 -6.49 13.19
CA GLN A 87 -6.17 -6.91 12.04
C GLN A 87 -6.05 -8.41 11.76
N ARG A 88 -4.88 -9.00 11.99
CA ARG A 88 -4.66 -10.46 11.89
C ARG A 88 -5.40 -11.25 12.97
N ARG A 89 -5.49 -10.73 14.20
CA ARG A 89 -6.23 -11.36 15.32
C ARG A 89 -7.75 -11.36 15.14
N GLN A 90 -8.27 -10.48 14.28
CA GLN A 90 -9.70 -10.33 14.01
C GLN A 90 -10.17 -11.12 12.76
N ARG A 91 -9.31 -11.96 12.17
CA ARG A 91 -9.63 -12.83 11.02
C ARG A 91 -9.81 -14.29 11.41
#